data_AF-J3M670-F1
#
_entry.id   AF-J3M670-F1
#
_cell.length_a   1.000
_cell.length_b   1.000
_cell.length_c   1.000
_cell.angle_alpha   90.00
_cell.angle_beta   90.00
_cell.angle_gamma   90.00
#
_symmetry.space_group_name_H-M   'P 1'
#
loop_
_entity.id
_entity.type
_entity.pdbx_description
1 polymer ?
#
loop_
_entity_poly.entity_id
_entity_poly.type
_entity_poly.pdbx_seq_one_letter_code
_entity_poly.pdbx_strand_id
1 'polypeptide(L)'
;AQLATSINLFLYGACKTVVGGSRLIDALSSDSRSSAVDSYKEFAIIPGDLLKTNATSTKSKIDGMLPNGGNDATTRCLRPCQAVYEWRRHRGKERSA
;
A
#
# COMPACT_ATOMS: atom_id res chain seq x y z
N ALA A 1 0.48 26.57 -2.50
CA ALA A 1 0.04 25.17 -2.57
C ALA A 1 -0.52 24.76 -1.20
N GLN A 2 -1.84 24.60 -1.09
CA GLN A 2 -2.59 24.31 0.15
C GLN A 2 -2.52 22.82 0.54
N LEU A 3 -1.32 22.23 0.58
CA LEU A 3 -1.13 20.81 0.91
C LEU A 3 -1.35 20.49 2.40
N ALA A 4 -1.34 21.49 3.27
CA ALA A 4 -1.38 21.32 4.72
C ALA A 4 -2.80 21.30 5.33
N THR A 5 -3.86 21.55 4.55
CA THR A 5 -5.22 21.68 5.11
C THR A 5 -5.98 20.35 5.22
N SER A 6 -5.51 19.27 4.56
CA SER A 6 -6.24 17.99 4.49
C SER A 6 -5.64 16.88 5.39
N ILE A 7 -4.36 16.98 5.78
CA ILE A 7 -3.72 15.99 6.66
C ILE A 7 -3.55 16.61 8.05
N ASN A 8 -4.23 16.01 9.04
CA ASN A 8 -4.12 16.40 10.45
C ASN A 8 -2.64 16.53 10.88
N LEU A 9 -2.27 17.65 11.52
CA LEU A 9 -0.89 17.96 11.92
C LEU A 9 -0.23 16.82 12.72
N PHE A 10 -1.01 16.13 13.55
CA PHE A 10 -0.56 14.99 14.34
C PHE A 10 -0.08 13.82 13.45
N LEU A 11 -0.81 13.57 12.37
CA LEU A 11 -0.51 12.51 11.40
C LEU A 11 0.67 12.86 10.50
N TYR A 12 0.81 14.13 10.14
CA TYR A 12 2.01 14.62 9.47
C TYR A 12 3.26 14.39 10.34
N GLY A 13 3.15 14.65 11.65
CA GLY A 13 4.19 14.33 12.63
C GLY A 13 4.51 12.83 12.69
N ALA A 14 3.50 11.98 12.75
CA ALA A 14 3.68 10.52 12.77
C ALA A 14 4.29 9.98 11.46
N CYS A 15 3.93 10.52 10.29
CA CYS A 15 4.51 10.08 9.04
C CYS A 15 6.00 10.43 8.94
N LYS A 16 6.43 11.57 9.49
CA LYS A 16 7.84 11.99 9.47
C LYS A 16 8.79 11.04 10.20
N THR A 17 8.31 10.30 11.19
CA THR A 17 9.15 9.37 11.97
C THR A 17 9.35 8.03 11.26
N VAL A 18 8.58 7.76 10.21
CA VAL A 18 8.67 6.52 9.43
C VAL A 18 9.67 6.71 8.28
N VAL A 19 10.58 5.76 8.11
CA VAL A 19 11.46 5.70 6.93
C VAL A 19 10.61 5.64 5.67
N GLY A 20 10.76 6.63 4.78
CA GLY A 20 9.92 6.79 3.59
C GLY A 20 8.59 7.52 3.83
N GLY A 21 8.45 8.21 4.96
CA GLY A 21 7.25 8.95 5.38
C GLY A 21 6.69 9.95 4.37
N SER A 22 7.52 10.55 3.51
CA SER A 22 7.05 11.40 2.41
C SER A 22 6.13 10.64 1.45
N ARG A 23 6.48 9.41 1.08
CA ARG A 23 5.66 8.56 0.20
C ARG A 23 4.34 8.17 0.85
N LEU A 24 4.32 8.05 2.17
CA LEU A 24 3.10 7.80 2.94
C LEU A 24 2.19 9.02 2.90
N ILE A 25 2.74 10.22 3.09
CA ILE A 25 1.99 11.49 2.99
C ILE A 25 1.43 11.67 1.58
N ASP A 26 2.20 11.40 0.54
CA ASP A 26 1.75 11.49 -0.86
C ASP A 26 0.59 10.52 -1.13
N ALA A 27 0.73 9.25 -0.70
CA ALA A 27 -0.30 8.24 -0.87
C ALA A 27 -1.60 8.59 -0.13
N LEU A 28 -1.48 9.08 1.11
CA LEU A 28 -2.60 9.56 1.91
C LEU A 28 -3.26 10.79 1.28
N SER A 29 -2.48 11.73 0.78
CA SER A 29 -2.98 12.94 0.10
C SER A 29 -3.78 12.61 -1.16
N SER A 30 -3.46 11.49 -1.82
CA SER A 30 -4.15 11.03 -3.02
C SER A 30 -5.46 10.28 -2.76
N ASP A 31 -5.70 9.85 -1.51
CA ASP A 31 -6.92 9.13 -1.13
C ASP A 31 -7.95 10.11 -0.58
N SER A 32 -9.11 10.20 -1.23
CA SER A 32 -10.19 11.13 -0.86
C SER A 32 -10.78 10.85 0.53
N ARG A 33 -10.61 9.64 1.06
CA ARG A 33 -11.05 9.31 2.42
C ARG A 33 -10.25 10.08 3.46
N SER A 34 -9.01 10.46 3.16
CA SER A 34 -8.10 11.12 4.11
C SER A 34 -8.59 12.48 4.58
N SER A 35 -9.46 13.16 3.82
CA SER A 35 -10.02 14.47 4.20
C SER A 35 -11.24 14.38 5.13
N ALA A 36 -11.83 13.20 5.28
CA ALA A 36 -13.09 12.98 6.02
C ALA A 36 -12.89 12.12 7.27
N VAL A 37 -11.67 12.05 7.79
CA VAL A 37 -11.32 11.16 8.90
C VAL A 37 -11.35 11.90 10.22
N ASP A 38 -12.19 11.45 11.14
CA ASP A 38 -12.37 12.10 12.45
C ASP A 38 -11.57 11.42 13.57
N SER A 39 -10.97 10.26 13.30
CA SER A 39 -10.18 9.51 14.28
C SER A 39 -8.92 8.85 13.73
N TYR A 40 -7.90 8.68 14.59
CA TYR A 40 -6.68 7.95 14.25
C TYR A 40 -6.98 6.51 13.79
N LYS A 41 -7.98 5.85 14.38
CA LYS A 41 -8.38 4.48 14.04
C LYS A 41 -8.84 4.39 12.59
N GLU A 42 -9.71 5.30 12.16
CA GLU A 42 -10.18 5.37 10.77
C GLU A 42 -9.04 5.74 9.82
N PHE A 43 -8.12 6.59 10.27
CA PHE A 43 -6.97 6.97 9.47
C PHE A 43 -6.03 5.79 9.22
N ALA A 44 -5.78 4.96 10.23
CA ALA A 44 -4.91 3.78 10.13
C ALA A 44 -5.43 2.73 9.13
N ILE A 45 -6.74 2.73 8.83
CA ILE A 45 -7.34 1.86 7.82
C ILE A 45 -6.86 2.24 6.41
N ILE A 46 -6.70 3.54 6.13
CA ILE A 46 -6.37 4.04 4.78
C ILE A 46 -5.00 3.53 4.30
N PRO A 47 -3.88 3.67 5.04
CA PRO A 47 -2.61 3.04 4.67
C PRO A 47 -2.71 1.53 4.49
N GLY A 48 -3.53 0.85 5.30
CA GLY A 48 -3.76 -0.58 5.18
C GLY A 48 -4.40 -0.97 3.84
N ASP A 49 -5.45 -0.25 3.45
CA ASP A 49 -6.16 -0.44 2.19
C ASP A 49 -5.29 -0.09 0.97
N LEU A 50 -4.51 0.99 1.06
CA LEU A 50 -3.54 1.38 0.03
C LEU A 50 -2.47 0.31 -0.17
N LEU A 51 -1.92 -0.24 0.91
CA LEU A 51 -0.96 -1.35 0.86
C LEU A 51 -1.57 -2.61 0.24
N LYS A 52 -2.82 -2.94 0.60
CA LYS A 52 -3.53 -4.10 0.05
C LYS A 52 -3.81 -3.96 -1.44
N THR A 53 -4.25 -2.78 -1.86
CA THR A 53 -4.50 -2.45 -3.27
C THR A 53 -3.21 -2.52 -4.08
N ASN A 54 -2.12 -1.93 -3.56
CA ASN A 54 -0.82 -1.99 -4.20
C ASN A 54 -0.26 -3.43 -4.31
N ALA A 55 -0.40 -4.23 -3.25
CA ALA A 55 0.01 -5.64 -3.26
C ALA A 55 -0.78 -6.44 -4.30
N THR A 56 -2.09 -6.21 -4.40
CA THR A 56 -2.96 -6.86 -5.39
C THR A 56 -2.56 -6.47 -6.81
N SER A 57 -2.38 -5.18 -7.09
CA SER A 57 -1.97 -4.69 -8.40
C SER A 57 -0.58 -5.22 -8.80
N THR A 58 0.37 -5.23 -7.87
CA THR A 58 1.72 -5.77 -8.12
C THR A 58 1.67 -7.26 -8.42
N LYS A 59 0.87 -8.02 -7.67
CA LYS A 59 0.63 -9.42 -7.95
C LYS A 59 0.07 -9.62 -9.36
N SER A 60 -1.01 -8.91 -9.74
CA SER A 60 -1.59 -9.01 -11.08
C SER A 60 -0.57 -8.68 -12.18
N LYS A 61 0.33 -7.73 -11.93
CA LYS A 61 1.42 -7.40 -12.85
C LYS A 61 2.44 -8.53 -12.98
N ILE A 62 2.84 -9.17 -11.88
CA ILE A 62 3.70 -10.35 -11.87
C ILE A 62 3.02 -11.51 -12.60
N ASP A 63 1.74 -11.76 -12.31
CA ASP A 63 0.93 -12.79 -12.95
C ASP A 63 0.81 -12.56 -14.46
N GLY A 64 0.80 -11.32 -14.93
CA GLY A 64 0.83 -10.99 -16.36
C GLY A 64 2.21 -11.10 -17.03
N MET A 65 3.31 -11.04 -16.26
CA MET A 65 4.67 -11.20 -16.77
C MET A 65 5.08 -12.66 -16.91
N LEU A 66 4.58 -13.55 -16.05
CA LEU A 66 4.89 -14.98 -16.07
C LEU A 66 4.43 -15.73 -17.35
N PRO A 67 3.22 -15.49 -17.92
CA PRO A 67 2.74 -16.20 -19.11
C PRO A 67 3.20 -15.59 -20.45
N ASN A 68 3.65 -14.32 -20.47
CA ASN A 68 3.94 -13.59 -21.71
C ASN A 68 5.41 -13.70 -22.18
N GLY A 69 6.07 -14.85 -21.97
CA GLY A 69 7.41 -15.11 -22.50
C GLY A 69 8.57 -14.67 -21.59
N GLY A 70 8.38 -14.67 -20.28
CA GLY A 70 9.51 -14.61 -19.36
C GLY A 70 10.48 -15.75 -19.64
N ASN A 71 11.76 -15.44 -19.89
CA ASN A 71 12.78 -16.47 -19.93
C ASN A 71 12.86 -17.21 -18.57
N ASP A 72 13.54 -18.35 -18.52
CA ASP A 72 13.65 -19.16 -17.29
C ASP A 72 14.17 -18.33 -16.10
N ALA A 73 15.07 -17.36 -16.33
CA ALA A 73 15.56 -16.45 -15.30
C ALA A 73 14.46 -15.52 -14.75
N THR A 74 13.64 -14.91 -15.61
CA THR A 74 12.51 -14.07 -15.19
C THR A 74 11.49 -14.86 -14.39
N THR A 75 11.15 -16.08 -14.82
CA THR A 75 10.22 -16.95 -14.09
C THR A 75 10.78 -17.35 -12.71
N ARG A 76 12.06 -17.72 -12.65
CA ARG A 76 12.74 -18.07 -11.38
C ARG A 76 12.79 -16.87 -10.41
N CYS A 77 13.00 -15.67 -10.92
CA CYS A 77 13.06 -14.45 -10.09
C CYS A 77 11.67 -13.97 -9.62
N LEU A 78 10.63 -14.14 -10.43
CA LEU A 78 9.30 -13.60 -10.13
C LEU A 78 8.42 -14.52 -9.28
N ARG A 79 8.61 -15.85 -9.35
CA ARG A 79 7.82 -16.82 -8.56
C ARG A 79 7.90 -16.58 -7.03
N PRO A 80 9.08 -16.36 -6.42
CA PRO A 80 9.15 -16.04 -4.99
C PRO A 80 8.40 -14.74 -4.64
N CYS A 81 8.51 -13.72 -5.49
CA CYS A 81 7.81 -12.45 -5.31
C CYS A 81 6.29 -12.64 -5.36
N GLN A 82 5.79 -13.42 -6.31
CA GLN A 82 4.37 -13.75 -6.44
C GLN A 82 3.83 -14.38 -5.14
N ALA A 83 4.55 -15.34 -4.56
CA ALA A 83 4.16 -16.00 -3.31
C ALA A 83 4.09 -15.03 -2.12
N VAL A 84 5.02 -14.07 -2.03
CA VAL A 84 5.03 -13.05 -0.98
C VAL A 84 3.80 -12.13 -1.10
N TYR A 85 3.44 -11.71 -2.31
CA TYR A 85 2.28 -10.84 -2.52
C TYR A 85 0.94 -11.58 -2.32
N GLU A 86 0.88 -12.88 -2.62
CA GLU A 86 -0.26 -13.73 -2.27
C GLU A 86 -0.43 -13.85 -0.74
N TRP A 87 0.65 -14.18 -0.02
CA TRP A 87 0.58 -14.28 1.43
C TRP A 87 0.13 -12.97 2.10
N ARG A 88 0.60 -11.83 1.59
CA ARG A 88 0.18 -10.49 2.07
C ARG A 88 -1.31 -10.21 1.84
N ARG A 89 -1.91 -10.74 0.77
CA ARG A 89 -3.36 -10.65 0.52
C ARG A 89 -4.16 -11.41 1.58
N HIS A 90 -3.69 -12.58 2.01
CA HIS A 90 -4.37 -13.42 3.01
C HIS A 90 -4.22 -12.87 4.44
N ARG A 91 -3.03 -12.39 4.83
CA ARG A 91 -2.77 -11.78 6.15
C ARG A 91 -3.49 -10.45 6.43
N GLY A 92 -4.02 -9.81 5.39
CA GLY A 92 -4.90 -8.65 5.53
C GLY A 92 -6.32 -9.00 6.00
N LYS A 93 -6.72 -10.28 5.89
CA LYS A 93 -8.07 -10.75 6.26
C LYS A 93 -8.17 -11.22 7.72
N GLU A 94 -7.05 -11.66 8.31
CA GLU A 94 -6.99 -12.19 9.68
C GLU A 94 -6.88 -11.11 10.77
N ARG A 95 -6.59 -9.85 10.41
CA ARG A 95 -6.47 -8.73 11.36
C ARG A 95 -7.73 -7.87 11.50
N SER A 96 -8.84 -8.31 10.93
CA SER A 96 -10.15 -7.63 10.98
C SER A 96 -11.22 -8.43 11.74
N ALA A 97 -10.81 -9.49 12.45
CA ALA A 97 -11.67 -10.27 13.35
C ALA A 97 -11.32 -9.93 14.80
#